data_AF-A0AAJ2JX70-F1
#
_entry.id   AF-A0AAJ2JX70-F1
#
_cell.length_a   1.000
_cell.length_b   1.000
_cell.length_c   1.000
_cell.angle_alpha   90.00
_cell.angle_beta   90.00
_cell.angle_gamma   90.00
#
_symmetry.space_group_name_H-M   'P 1'
#
loop_
_entity.id
_entity.type
_entity.pdbx_description
1 polymer ?
#
loop_
_entity_poly.entity_id
_entity_poly.type
_entity_poly.pdbx_seq_one_letter_code
_entity_poly.pdbx_strand_id
1 'polypeptide(L)'
;MHKQLFMLQLKMGLLSLPEAERNEILAEYDAHFEFSKQQGRTEEEIARELGDPEELAAELLLGERGDKEVEREPVTEPGSFIPSHQGQASQVPPLFEDPSFLKNAEQPLDLNRHYGEPNRYSQEYVGIPNTAYPPYQQSEGRRPRSAIAYAGTIFISIMVVPVMFGLWATWFGLGVAAIALLATPLLFAFKIGFGGEFYRAELSIVAIAFGIGIFLIQAIVAVGRAYMKWNRIYFHWVAYEGRSEVR
;
A
#
# COMPACT_ATOMS: atom_id res chain seq x y z
N MET A 1 1.71 20.47 13.89
CA MET A 1 1.54 19.10 14.40
C MET A 1 2.82 18.33 14.09
N HIS A 2 3.35 17.53 15.02
CA HIS A 2 4.65 16.84 14.83
C HIS A 2 4.46 15.48 14.16
N LYS A 3 5.51 14.97 13.46
CA LYS A 3 5.48 13.74 12.66
C LYS A 3 4.91 12.54 13.42
N GLN A 4 5.35 12.34 14.65
CA GLN A 4 4.95 11.18 15.47
C GLN A 4 3.44 11.15 15.76
N LEU A 5 2.85 12.33 16.01
CA LEU A 5 1.41 12.46 16.25
C LEU A 5 0.63 12.15 14.95
N PHE A 6 1.18 12.57 13.80
CA PHE A 6 0.60 12.35 12.48
C PHE A 6 0.53 10.88 12.12
N MET A 7 1.66 10.19 12.26
CA MET A 7 1.72 8.77 11.97
C MET A 7 0.82 7.95 12.90
N LEU A 8 0.67 8.39 14.16
CA LEU A 8 -0.22 7.71 15.11
C LEU A 8 -1.69 7.87 14.72
N GLN A 9 -2.14 9.09 14.41
CA GLN A 9 -3.53 9.35 14.01
C GLN A 9 -3.87 8.68 12.67
N LEU A 10 -2.96 8.75 11.69
CA LEU A 10 -3.11 8.06 10.41
C LEU A 10 -3.21 6.54 10.60
N LYS A 11 -2.37 5.95 11.47
CA LYS A 11 -2.43 4.51 11.80
C LYS A 11 -3.76 4.11 12.43
N MET A 12 -4.33 4.96 13.30
CA MET A 12 -5.62 4.70 13.95
C MET A 12 -6.78 4.73 12.94
N GLY A 13 -6.75 5.68 11.99
CA GLY A 13 -7.73 5.74 10.91
C GLY A 13 -7.65 4.57 9.94
N LEU A 14 -6.45 4.03 9.69
CA LEU A 14 -6.22 2.89 8.78
C LEU A 14 -6.37 1.50 9.44
N LEU A 15 -6.89 1.41 10.67
CA LEU A 15 -7.11 0.11 11.34
C LEU A 15 -8.08 -0.81 10.60
N SER A 16 -8.97 -0.24 9.76
CA SER A 16 -9.88 -1.02 8.93
C SER A 16 -9.20 -1.72 7.75
N LEU A 17 -7.92 -1.43 7.48
CA LEU A 17 -7.13 -2.09 6.44
C LEU A 17 -6.31 -3.27 6.99
N PRO A 18 -6.04 -4.29 6.13
CA PRO A 18 -5.02 -5.31 6.39
C PRO A 18 -3.70 -4.70 6.86
N GLU A 19 -3.03 -5.39 7.78
CA GLU A 19 -1.78 -4.90 8.36
C GLU A 19 -0.68 -4.64 7.33
N ALA A 20 -0.63 -5.43 6.27
CA ALA A 20 0.34 -5.27 5.18
C ALA A 20 0.14 -3.93 4.45
N GLU A 21 -1.09 -3.64 4.02
CA GLU A 21 -1.47 -2.41 3.30
C GLU A 21 -1.29 -1.18 4.20
N ARG A 22 -1.74 -1.27 5.47
CA ARG A 22 -1.53 -0.19 6.45
C ARG A 22 -0.05 0.13 6.66
N ASN A 23 0.81 -0.88 6.77
CA ASN A 23 2.24 -0.66 7.00
C ASN A 23 2.95 -0.09 5.76
N GLU A 24 2.49 -0.45 4.56
CA GLU A 24 2.99 0.11 3.30
C GLU A 24 2.66 1.60 3.18
N ILE A 25 1.40 1.98 3.45
CA ILE A 25 0.96 3.37 3.46
C ILE A 25 1.74 4.17 4.50
N LEU A 26 1.88 3.66 5.73
CA LEU A 26 2.63 4.35 6.79
C LEU A 26 4.12 4.54 6.42
N ALA A 27 4.74 3.58 5.73
CA ALA A 27 6.13 3.67 5.30
C ALA A 27 6.33 4.73 4.20
N GLU A 28 5.36 4.90 3.31
CA GLU A 28 5.38 5.92 2.25
C GLU A 28 5.31 7.34 2.84
N TYR A 29 4.39 7.57 3.78
CA TYR A 29 4.29 8.87 4.45
C TYR A 29 5.50 9.13 5.36
N ASP A 30 6.04 8.12 6.05
CA ASP A 30 7.27 8.27 6.83
C ASP A 30 8.45 8.73 5.95
N ALA A 31 8.61 8.13 4.77
CA ALA A 31 9.63 8.53 3.80
C ALA A 31 9.41 9.96 3.27
N HIS A 32 8.15 10.37 3.08
CA HIS A 32 7.82 11.74 2.66
C HIS A 32 8.24 12.78 3.73
N PHE A 33 7.96 12.50 5.00
CA PHE A 33 8.40 13.38 6.10
C PHE A 33 9.93 13.48 6.18
N GLU A 34 10.66 12.38 6.01
CA GLU A 34 12.13 12.40 6.02
C GLU A 34 12.71 13.17 4.81
N PHE A 35 12.13 13.01 3.63
CA PHE A 35 12.56 13.71 2.42
C PHE A 35 12.31 15.21 2.50
N SER A 36 11.16 15.63 3.03
CA SER A 36 10.82 17.04 3.21
C SER A 36 11.64 17.69 4.34
N LYS A 37 12.00 16.93 5.38
CA LYS A 37 12.93 17.36 6.43
C LYS A 37 14.35 17.61 5.89
N GLN A 38 14.82 16.79 4.96
CA GLN A 38 16.13 16.99 4.30
C GLN A 38 16.15 18.26 3.42
N GLN A 39 14.99 18.70 2.93
CA GLN A 39 14.83 19.96 2.21
C GLN A 39 14.71 21.18 3.14
N GLY A 40 14.83 20.99 4.45
CA GLY A 40 14.76 22.05 5.45
C GLY A 40 13.34 22.48 5.82
N ARG A 41 12.30 21.75 5.41
CA ARG A 41 10.93 21.99 5.87
C ARG A 41 10.74 21.43 7.27
N THR A 42 9.97 22.13 8.12
CA THR A 42 9.68 21.63 9.48
C THR A 42 8.54 20.62 9.45
N GLU A 43 8.49 19.72 10.43
CA GLU A 43 7.47 18.67 10.51
C GLU A 43 6.04 19.26 10.57
N GLU A 44 5.88 20.44 11.16
CA GLU A 44 4.58 21.13 11.26
C GLU A 44 4.11 21.72 9.95
N GLU A 45 5.03 22.14 9.09
CA GLU A 45 4.71 22.66 7.76
C GLU A 45 4.28 21.52 6.84
N ILE A 46 4.99 20.39 6.91
CA ILE A 46 4.66 19.15 6.18
C ILE A 46 3.29 18.62 6.64
N ALA A 47 3.02 18.57 7.94
CA ALA A 47 1.72 18.14 8.45
C ALA A 47 0.57 19.08 8.04
N ARG A 48 0.84 20.38 7.89
CA ARG A 48 -0.16 21.36 7.42
C ARG A 48 -0.44 21.21 5.93
N GLU A 49 0.58 20.87 5.15
CA GLU A 49 0.46 20.58 3.71
C GLU A 49 -0.33 19.28 3.45
N LEU A 50 -0.17 18.29 4.33
CA LEU A 50 -0.87 17.00 4.26
C LEU A 50 -2.31 17.04 4.78
N GLY A 51 -2.68 18.02 5.61
CA GLY A 51 -4.05 18.17 6.12
C GLY A 51 -4.36 17.34 7.37
N ASP A 52 -5.64 17.02 7.59
CA ASP A 52 -6.08 16.24 8.75
C ASP A 52 -5.83 14.73 8.52
N PRO A 53 -5.06 14.05 9.39
CA PRO A 53 -4.77 12.63 9.23
C PRO A 53 -6.01 11.72 9.31
N GLU A 54 -7.09 12.13 9.98
CA GLU A 54 -8.33 11.34 10.05
C GLU A 54 -9.12 11.43 8.74
N GLU A 55 -9.19 12.60 8.14
CA GLU A 55 -9.81 12.80 6.82
C GLU A 55 -9.00 12.09 5.72
N LEU A 56 -7.66 12.18 5.79
CA LEU A 56 -6.76 11.47 4.88
C LEU A 56 -6.93 9.95 4.98
N ALA A 57 -7.06 9.41 6.21
CA ALA A 57 -7.33 7.99 6.40
C ALA A 57 -8.69 7.58 5.82
N ALA A 58 -9.73 8.40 6.01
CA ALA A 58 -11.05 8.15 5.44
C ALA A 58 -11.04 8.19 3.90
N GLU A 59 -10.29 9.13 3.31
CA GLU A 59 -10.09 9.23 1.86
C GLU A 59 -9.37 8.00 1.30
N LEU A 60 -8.30 7.54 1.95
CA LEU A 60 -7.57 6.32 1.58
C LEU A 60 -8.46 5.07 1.67
N LEU A 61 -9.31 4.99 2.70
CA LEU A 61 -10.27 3.88 2.86
C LEU A 61 -11.36 3.87 1.79
N LEU A 62 -11.90 5.03 1.42
CA LEU A 62 -12.84 5.18 0.30
C LEU A 62 -12.16 4.88 -1.06
N GLY A 63 -10.87 5.21 -1.14
CA GLY A 63 -9.92 4.82 -2.17
C GLY A 63 -9.85 3.31 -2.41
N GLU A 64 -9.87 2.48 -1.37
CA GLU A 64 -9.75 1.03 -1.56
C GLU A 64 -11.09 0.28 -1.60
N ARG A 65 -12.16 0.82 -1.00
CA ARG A 65 -13.46 0.14 -0.92
C ARG A 65 -14.15 -0.05 -2.29
N GLY A 66 -13.87 0.84 -3.25
CA GLY A 66 -14.40 0.76 -4.62
C GLY A 66 -13.82 -0.37 -5.48
N ASP A 67 -12.81 -1.09 -5.01
CA ASP A 67 -12.11 -2.14 -5.79
C ASP A 67 -12.61 -3.55 -5.47
N LYS A 68 -13.46 -3.72 -4.45
CA LYS A 68 -13.94 -5.02 -3.95
C LYS A 68 -15.43 -5.30 -4.23
N GLU A 69 -16.14 -4.41 -4.91
CA GLU A 69 -17.54 -4.60 -5.25
C GLU A 69 -17.70 -5.01 -6.71
N VAL A 70 -17.43 -6.28 -7.05
CA VAL A 70 -18.20 -7.14 -7.98
C VAL A 70 -17.53 -8.53 -8.00
N GLU A 71 -18.05 -9.44 -7.18
CA GLU A 71 -18.26 -10.82 -7.60
C GLU A 71 -19.68 -11.19 -7.15
N ARG A 72 -20.61 -11.17 -8.10
CA ARG A 72 -22.03 -11.48 -7.88
C ARG A 72 -22.30 -12.87 -8.41
N GLU A 73 -23.19 -13.62 -7.76
CA GLU A 73 -23.99 -14.65 -8.43
C GLU A 73 -25.50 -14.38 -8.31
N PRO A 74 -26.31 -14.85 -9.29
CA PRO A 74 -27.63 -14.30 -9.59
C PRO A 74 -28.81 -15.03 -8.91
N VAL A 75 -29.80 -14.21 -8.54
CA VAL A 75 -31.23 -14.44 -8.21
C VAL A 75 -31.79 -15.87 -8.26
N THR A 76 -32.43 -16.28 -7.16
CA THR A 76 -33.69 -17.06 -7.22
C THR A 76 -34.59 -16.70 -6.03
N GLU A 77 -35.68 -15.96 -6.27
CA GLU A 77 -36.81 -15.95 -5.33
C GLU A 77 -37.55 -17.29 -5.47
N PRO A 78 -37.99 -17.92 -4.37
CA PRO A 78 -39.38 -17.67 -3.96
C PRO A 78 -39.64 -17.78 -2.44
N GLY A 79 -40.69 -17.08 -2.00
CA GLY A 79 -41.56 -17.59 -0.94
C GLY A 79 -41.33 -17.05 0.48
N SER A 80 -42.27 -16.18 0.85
CA SER A 80 -42.85 -16.03 2.20
C SER A 80 -42.33 -16.95 3.30
N PHE A 81 -41.74 -16.38 4.36
CA PHE A 81 -41.98 -16.82 5.74
C PHE A 81 -41.46 -15.78 6.73
N ILE A 82 -42.36 -15.20 7.54
CA ILE A 82 -41.99 -14.62 8.83
C ILE A 82 -42.19 -15.74 9.87
N PRO A 83 -41.16 -16.07 10.66
CA PRO A 83 -41.41 -16.41 12.04
C PRO A 83 -40.47 -15.66 12.98
N SER A 84 -41.10 -15.22 14.05
CA SER A 84 -40.63 -14.41 15.15
C SER A 84 -39.89 -15.18 16.25
N HIS A 85 -39.03 -14.46 16.98
CA HIS A 85 -38.72 -14.52 18.43
C HIS A 85 -37.38 -15.10 18.95
N GLN A 86 -36.91 -14.39 20.00
CA GLN A 86 -36.03 -14.76 21.14
C GLN A 86 -34.51 -14.67 20.92
N GLY A 87 -33.69 -14.06 21.79
CA GLY A 87 -33.90 -13.48 23.12
C GLY A 87 -32.63 -12.78 23.64
N GLN A 88 -32.82 -11.89 24.62
CA GLN A 88 -31.84 -11.06 25.35
C GLN A 88 -30.57 -11.79 25.85
N ALA A 89 -29.37 -11.22 25.69
CA ALA A 89 -28.70 -10.15 26.45
C ALA A 89 -28.07 -10.59 27.80
N SER A 90 -26.76 -10.34 27.95
CA SER A 90 -25.95 -10.48 29.17
C SER A 90 -24.60 -9.79 28.88
N GLN A 91 -24.02 -8.86 29.64
CA GLN A 91 -24.18 -8.26 30.98
C GLN A 91 -23.40 -6.90 30.95
N VAL A 92 -23.36 -5.98 31.93
CA VAL A 92 -23.48 -6.04 33.40
C VAL A 92 -23.83 -4.62 33.95
N PRO A 93 -24.55 -4.47 35.08
CA PRO A 93 -24.85 -3.18 35.74
C PRO A 93 -23.90 -2.85 36.92
N PRO A 94 -23.96 -1.64 37.52
CA PRO A 94 -23.87 -1.48 38.97
C PRO A 94 -25.28 -1.17 39.52
N LEU A 95 -25.88 -2.09 40.27
CA LEU A 95 -25.78 -2.23 41.72
C LEU A 95 -26.31 -1.00 42.48
N PHE A 96 -27.57 -1.14 42.90
CA PHE A 96 -28.20 -0.60 44.12
C PHE A 96 -28.27 0.91 44.30
N GLU A 97 -29.48 1.46 44.34
CA GLU A 97 -29.79 2.43 45.39
C GLU A 97 -31.29 2.68 45.71
N ASP A 98 -32.29 2.05 45.06
CA ASP A 98 -33.66 2.21 45.59
C ASP A 98 -34.65 1.08 45.18
N PRO A 99 -35.36 0.42 46.14
CA PRO A 99 -36.27 -0.70 45.88
C PRO A 99 -37.71 -0.31 45.53
N SER A 100 -37.99 0.95 45.17
CA SER A 100 -39.36 1.45 44.93
C SER A 100 -40.01 0.95 43.63
N PHE A 101 -39.20 0.48 42.67
CA PHE A 101 -39.66 0.05 41.34
C PHE A 101 -40.55 -1.20 41.34
N LEU A 102 -40.51 -2.00 42.40
CA LEU A 102 -41.33 -3.21 42.52
C LEU A 102 -42.81 -2.92 42.79
N LYS A 103 -43.17 -1.67 43.11
CA LYS A 103 -44.55 -1.33 43.51
C LYS A 103 -45.46 -0.91 42.35
N ASN A 104 -44.90 -0.53 41.20
CA ASN A 104 -45.67 0.07 40.10
C ASN A 104 -45.80 -0.82 38.86
N ALA A 105 -45.40 -2.10 38.94
CA ALA A 105 -45.42 -3.02 37.80
C ALA A 105 -46.81 -3.62 37.47
N GLU A 106 -47.88 -3.23 38.18
CA GLU A 106 -49.20 -3.88 38.07
C GLU A 106 -50.20 -3.20 37.11
N GLN A 107 -49.79 -2.25 36.26
CA GLN A 107 -50.72 -1.62 35.31
C GLN A 107 -50.36 -1.89 33.84
N PRO A 108 -51.32 -2.38 33.01
CA PRO A 108 -51.07 -2.66 31.60
C PRO A 108 -50.82 -1.37 30.81
N LEU A 109 -49.76 -1.38 29.99
CA LEU A 109 -49.39 -0.30 29.09
C LEU A 109 -50.48 -0.08 28.02
N ASP A 110 -51.17 1.06 28.09
CA ASP A 110 -52.12 1.53 27.10
C ASP A 110 -51.37 2.19 25.92
N LEU A 111 -51.24 1.46 24.82
CA LEU A 111 -50.40 1.81 23.66
C LEU A 111 -51.17 2.63 22.61
N ASN A 112 -52.04 3.57 23.00
CA ASN A 112 -52.80 4.37 22.01
C ASN A 112 -52.88 5.88 22.31
N ARG A 113 -51.90 6.45 23.02
CA ARG A 113 -51.97 7.84 23.49
C ARG A 113 -51.06 8.86 22.80
N HIS A 114 -50.26 8.53 21.79
CA HIS A 114 -49.29 9.51 21.25
C HIS A 114 -49.04 9.42 19.73
N TYR A 115 -50.05 9.77 18.94
CA TYR A 115 -49.83 10.32 17.59
C TYR A 115 -50.65 11.60 17.43
N GLY A 116 -50.00 12.74 17.66
CA GLY A 116 -50.56 14.05 17.33
C GLY A 116 -50.06 15.17 18.23
N GLU A 117 -48.85 15.68 17.97
CA GLU A 117 -48.54 17.12 18.14
C GLU A 117 -47.28 17.49 17.33
N PRO A 118 -47.31 18.57 16.51
CA PRO A 118 -46.12 19.12 15.87
C PRO A 118 -45.33 20.02 16.85
N ASN A 119 -44.04 19.71 17.01
CA ASN A 119 -43.15 20.33 18.00
C ASN A 119 -42.84 21.81 17.69
N ARG A 120 -42.91 22.67 18.72
CA ARG A 120 -42.96 24.14 18.65
C ARG A 120 -41.61 24.84 18.93
N TYR A 121 -40.48 24.23 18.57
CA TYR A 121 -39.13 24.70 18.95
C TYR A 121 -38.24 25.18 17.78
N SER A 122 -38.78 25.53 16.61
CA SER A 122 -37.98 25.86 15.41
C SER A 122 -37.98 27.33 14.96
N GLN A 123 -38.30 28.30 15.83
CA GLN A 123 -38.53 29.70 15.39
C GLN A 123 -37.52 30.75 15.85
N GLU A 124 -36.33 30.37 16.34
CA GLU A 124 -35.34 31.36 16.81
C GLU A 124 -33.94 31.12 16.21
N TYR A 125 -33.83 31.36 14.91
CA TYR A 125 -32.54 31.65 14.27
C TYR A 125 -32.72 32.82 13.30
N VAL A 126 -32.31 34.00 13.74
CA VAL A 126 -32.40 35.27 13.01
C VAL A 126 -31.25 35.35 12.01
N GLY A 127 -31.60 35.39 10.72
CA GLY A 127 -30.88 35.97 9.58
C GLY A 127 -29.34 35.96 9.57
N ILE A 128 -28.76 34.92 8.98
CA ILE A 128 -27.47 35.05 8.29
C ILE A 128 -27.80 35.46 6.85
N PRO A 129 -27.30 36.59 6.32
CA PRO A 129 -27.52 36.94 4.92
C PRO A 129 -26.96 35.82 4.05
N ASN A 130 -27.73 35.37 3.06
CA ASN A 130 -27.29 34.42 2.04
C ASN A 130 -26.06 35.00 1.33
N THR A 131 -24.87 34.77 1.89
CA THR A 131 -23.64 34.81 1.13
C THR A 131 -23.75 33.65 0.17
N ALA A 132 -24.05 33.99 -1.08
CA ALA A 132 -23.99 33.08 -2.20
C ALA A 132 -22.76 32.20 -2.05
N TYR A 133 -22.97 30.89 -1.95
CA TYR A 133 -21.90 29.92 -2.03
C TYR A 133 -21.00 30.33 -3.21
N PRO A 134 -19.68 30.45 -3.03
CA PRO A 134 -18.82 30.62 -4.19
C PRO A 134 -19.14 29.47 -5.13
N PRO A 135 -19.30 29.73 -6.45
CA PRO A 135 -19.57 28.65 -7.39
C PRO A 135 -18.47 27.61 -7.18
N TYR A 136 -18.88 26.38 -6.90
CA TYR A 136 -18.00 25.22 -6.96
C TYR A 136 -17.30 25.35 -8.30
N GLN A 137 -16.00 25.63 -8.29
CA GLN A 137 -15.22 25.48 -9.50
C GLN A 137 -15.38 24.03 -9.88
N GLN A 138 -16.12 23.79 -10.97
CA GLN A 138 -16.09 22.50 -11.63
C GLN A 138 -14.62 22.22 -11.89
N SER A 139 -14.06 21.32 -11.09
CA SER A 139 -12.74 20.76 -11.35
C SER A 139 -12.77 20.32 -12.80
N GLU A 140 -11.89 20.93 -13.59
CA GLU A 140 -11.78 20.70 -15.01
C GLU A 140 -11.86 19.20 -15.28
N GLY A 141 -12.74 18.84 -16.20
CA GLY A 141 -13.17 17.47 -16.40
C GLY A 141 -12.01 16.49 -16.48
N ARG A 142 -12.23 15.30 -15.91
CA ARG A 142 -11.49 14.08 -16.22
C ARG A 142 -11.01 14.15 -17.67
N ARG A 143 -9.71 14.38 -17.87
CA ARG A 143 -9.11 14.26 -19.19
C ARG A 143 -9.35 12.82 -19.59
N PRO A 144 -10.04 12.54 -20.71
CA PRO A 144 -10.21 11.16 -21.15
C PRO A 144 -8.81 10.60 -21.33
N ARG A 145 -8.54 9.45 -20.66
CA ARG A 145 -7.29 8.70 -20.71
C ARG A 145 -6.62 8.91 -22.05
N SER A 146 -5.55 9.70 -22.06
CA SER A 146 -5.03 10.13 -23.35
C SER A 146 -4.41 8.89 -24.01
N ALA A 147 -4.89 8.50 -25.18
CA ALA A 147 -4.26 7.44 -25.97
C ALA A 147 -2.76 7.73 -26.19
N ILE A 148 -2.38 9.00 -26.08
CA ILE A 148 -1.03 9.53 -26.08
C ILE A 148 -0.22 9.05 -24.86
N ALA A 149 -0.79 9.00 -23.65
CA ALA A 149 -0.11 8.48 -22.46
C ALA A 149 0.21 6.99 -22.62
N TYR A 150 -0.77 6.17 -23.04
CA TYR A 150 -0.53 4.75 -23.33
C TYR A 150 0.48 4.53 -24.46
N ALA A 151 0.39 5.33 -25.53
CA ALA A 151 1.37 5.29 -26.63
C ALA A 151 2.77 5.67 -26.13
N GLY A 152 2.87 6.66 -25.23
CA GLY A 152 4.11 7.08 -24.57
C GLY A 152 4.71 5.96 -23.72
N THR A 153 3.91 5.30 -22.88
CA THR A 153 4.38 4.18 -22.05
C THR A 153 4.86 2.99 -22.88
N ILE A 154 4.14 2.64 -23.96
CA ILE A 154 4.56 1.56 -24.88
C ILE A 154 5.86 1.94 -25.59
N PHE A 155 5.98 3.19 -26.06
CA PHE A 155 7.18 3.68 -26.72
C PHE A 155 8.41 3.71 -25.80
N ILE A 156 8.23 4.08 -24.53
CA ILE A 156 9.30 4.03 -23.53
C ILE A 156 9.67 2.56 -23.23
N SER A 157 8.67 1.69 -23.08
CA SER A 157 8.88 0.27 -22.80
C SER A 157 9.64 -0.45 -23.94
N ILE A 158 9.31 -0.17 -25.20
CA ILE A 158 10.01 -0.80 -26.34
C ILE A 158 11.46 -0.37 -26.47
N MET A 159 11.82 0.84 -26.01
CA MET A 159 13.19 1.32 -25.93
C MET A 159 13.96 0.71 -24.76
N VAL A 160 13.30 0.61 -23.60
CA VAL A 160 13.96 0.24 -22.35
C VAL A 160 14.11 -1.28 -22.18
N VAL A 161 13.13 -2.08 -22.61
CA VAL A 161 13.15 -3.54 -22.46
C VAL A 161 14.33 -4.23 -23.19
N PRO A 162 14.67 -3.89 -24.44
CA PRO A 162 15.83 -4.48 -25.12
C PRO A 162 17.16 -4.13 -24.44
N VAL A 163 17.29 -2.91 -23.94
CA VAL A 163 18.48 -2.47 -23.17
C VAL A 163 18.59 -3.29 -21.88
N MET A 164 17.46 -3.48 -21.19
CA MET A 164 17.40 -4.30 -19.97
C MET A 164 17.79 -5.75 -20.25
N PHE A 165 17.29 -6.32 -21.34
CA PHE A 165 17.64 -7.68 -21.76
C PHE A 165 19.13 -7.81 -22.12
N GLY A 166 19.69 -6.81 -22.80
CA GLY A 166 21.13 -6.72 -23.07
C GLY A 166 21.98 -6.66 -21.80
N LEU A 167 21.51 -5.94 -20.78
CA LEU A 167 22.16 -5.94 -19.46
C LEU A 167 22.07 -7.32 -18.80
N TRP A 168 20.92 -8.00 -18.85
CA TRP A 168 20.76 -9.36 -18.32
C TRP A 168 21.68 -10.38 -19.01
N ALA A 169 21.83 -10.29 -20.33
CA ALA A 169 22.74 -11.14 -21.09
C ALA A 169 24.20 -10.92 -20.68
N THR A 170 24.60 -9.65 -20.51
CA THR A 170 25.95 -9.29 -20.01
C THR A 170 26.20 -9.86 -18.61
N TRP A 171 25.21 -9.74 -17.72
CA TRP A 171 25.28 -10.31 -16.36
C TRP A 171 25.43 -11.83 -16.38
N PHE A 172 24.65 -12.51 -17.21
CA PHE A 172 24.71 -13.96 -17.34
C PHE A 172 26.05 -14.43 -17.90
N GLY A 173 26.56 -13.77 -18.95
CA GLY A 173 27.87 -14.08 -19.53
C GLY A 173 29.01 -13.89 -18.52
N LEU A 174 28.97 -12.81 -17.75
CA LEU A 174 29.96 -12.55 -16.70
C LEU A 174 29.89 -13.58 -15.57
N GLY A 175 28.67 -14.03 -15.22
CA GLY A 175 28.45 -15.12 -14.27
C GLY A 175 29.05 -16.45 -14.75
N VAL A 176 28.83 -16.81 -16.01
CA VAL A 176 29.41 -18.03 -16.61
C VAL A 176 30.94 -17.95 -16.59
N ALA A 177 31.52 -16.80 -16.94
CA ALA A 177 32.97 -16.61 -16.87
C ALA A 177 33.52 -16.74 -15.44
N ALA A 178 32.80 -16.21 -14.45
CA ALA A 178 33.18 -16.35 -13.04
C ALA A 178 33.18 -17.81 -12.57
N ILE A 179 32.16 -18.57 -12.97
CA ILE A 179 32.03 -19.99 -12.65
C ILE A 179 33.16 -20.80 -13.31
N ALA A 180 33.50 -20.48 -14.56
CA ALA A 180 34.63 -21.11 -15.25
C ALA A 180 35.95 -20.86 -14.51
N LEU A 181 36.17 -19.63 -14.04
CA LEU A 181 37.35 -19.28 -13.24
C LEU A 181 37.38 -20.00 -11.88
N LEU A 182 36.23 -20.15 -11.22
CA LEU A 182 36.12 -20.95 -9.99
C LEU A 182 36.36 -22.44 -10.22
N ALA A 183 36.03 -22.96 -11.40
CA ALA A 183 36.27 -24.35 -11.77
C ALA A 183 37.74 -24.63 -12.11
N THR A 184 38.58 -23.61 -12.30
CA THR A 184 40.01 -23.75 -12.65
C THR A 184 40.79 -24.74 -11.76
N PRO A 185 40.74 -24.68 -10.41
CA PRO A 185 41.43 -25.66 -9.56
C PRO A 185 40.89 -27.08 -9.70
N LEU A 186 39.57 -27.24 -9.93
CA LEU A 186 38.95 -28.55 -10.13
C LEU A 186 39.41 -29.17 -11.47
N LEU A 187 39.45 -28.36 -12.53
CA LEU A 187 39.96 -28.76 -13.85
C LEU A 187 41.45 -29.10 -13.80
N PHE A 188 42.23 -28.38 -12.99
CA PHE A 188 43.65 -28.66 -12.79
C PHE A 188 43.87 -29.99 -12.06
N ALA A 189 43.08 -30.29 -11.02
CA ALA A 189 43.10 -31.59 -10.36
C ALA A 189 42.73 -32.73 -11.31
N PHE A 190 41.74 -32.51 -12.17
CA PHE A 190 41.36 -33.46 -13.22
C PHE A 190 42.51 -33.70 -14.21
N LYS A 191 43.20 -32.64 -14.68
CA LYS A 191 44.37 -32.77 -15.56
C LYS A 191 45.45 -33.69 -14.97
N ILE A 192 45.76 -33.53 -13.68
CA ILE A 192 46.76 -34.36 -12.99
C ILE A 192 46.30 -35.83 -12.93
N GLY A 193 45.02 -36.07 -12.63
CA GLY A 193 44.46 -37.43 -12.54
C GLY A 193 44.51 -38.23 -13.85
N PHE A 194 44.59 -37.55 -15.00
CA PHE A 194 44.70 -38.18 -16.33
C PHE A 194 46.14 -38.26 -16.86
N GLY A 195 47.14 -38.07 -15.98
CA GLY A 195 48.56 -38.21 -16.35
C GLY A 195 49.15 -36.97 -17.03
N GLY A 196 48.55 -35.79 -16.85
CA GLY A 196 49.11 -34.54 -17.35
C GLY A 196 50.40 -34.13 -16.63
N GLU A 197 51.33 -33.54 -17.38
CA GLU A 197 52.57 -32.96 -16.86
C GLU A 197 52.27 -31.85 -15.84
N PHE A 198 52.96 -31.89 -14.70
CA PHE A 198 52.80 -30.93 -13.61
C PHE A 198 53.93 -29.90 -13.63
N TYR A 199 53.57 -28.64 -13.92
CA TYR A 199 54.51 -27.53 -13.83
C TYR A 199 54.19 -26.65 -12.61
N ARG A 200 55.22 -26.29 -11.84
CA ARG A 200 55.06 -25.43 -10.65
C ARG A 200 54.45 -24.05 -10.98
N ALA A 201 54.67 -23.54 -12.19
CA ALA A 201 54.09 -22.28 -12.66
C ALA A 201 52.58 -22.38 -12.96
N GLU A 202 52.05 -23.57 -13.27
CA GLU A 202 50.61 -23.72 -13.52
C GLU A 202 49.81 -23.54 -12.22
N LEU A 203 50.37 -23.92 -11.06
CA LEU A 203 49.73 -23.72 -9.76
C LEU A 203 49.51 -22.24 -9.42
N SER A 204 50.47 -21.37 -9.73
CA SER A 204 50.29 -19.93 -9.48
C SER A 204 49.24 -19.33 -10.39
N ILE A 205 49.18 -19.74 -11.67
CA ILE A 205 48.13 -19.33 -12.61
C ILE A 205 46.75 -19.76 -12.10
N VAL A 206 46.61 -21.02 -11.65
CA VAL A 206 45.35 -21.55 -11.11
C VAL A 206 44.93 -20.78 -9.85
N ALA A 207 45.86 -20.47 -8.94
CA ALA A 207 45.56 -19.73 -7.73
C ALA A 207 45.10 -18.28 -8.02
N ILE A 208 45.77 -17.60 -8.97
CA ILE A 208 45.37 -16.24 -9.39
C ILE A 208 44.00 -16.27 -10.08
N ALA A 209 43.79 -17.19 -11.02
CA ALA A 209 42.51 -17.34 -11.73
C ALA A 209 41.34 -17.61 -10.77
N PHE A 210 41.56 -18.50 -9.80
CA PHE A 210 40.57 -18.81 -8.76
C PHE A 210 40.25 -17.59 -7.89
N GLY A 211 41.29 -16.85 -7.46
CA GLY A 211 41.13 -15.60 -6.71
C GLY A 211 40.30 -14.56 -7.48
N ILE A 212 40.61 -14.36 -8.77
CA ILE A 212 39.83 -13.46 -9.64
C ILE A 212 38.38 -13.93 -9.74
N GLY A 213 38.13 -15.24 -9.88
CA GLY A 213 36.78 -15.80 -9.93
C GLY A 213 35.92 -15.47 -8.70
N ILE A 214 36.51 -15.57 -7.49
CA ILE A 214 35.83 -15.22 -6.23
C ILE A 214 35.47 -13.73 -6.20
N PHE A 215 36.44 -12.85 -6.50
CA PHE A 215 36.20 -11.40 -6.54
C PHE A 215 35.15 -11.02 -7.60
N LEU A 216 35.17 -11.68 -8.76
CA LEU A 216 34.21 -11.43 -9.83
C LEU A 216 32.77 -11.78 -9.39
N ILE A 217 32.56 -12.92 -8.73
CA ILE A 217 31.23 -13.29 -8.18
C ILE A 217 30.76 -12.30 -7.12
N GLN A 218 31.64 -11.87 -6.23
CA GLN A 218 31.29 -10.90 -5.20
C GLN A 218 30.86 -9.56 -5.82
N ALA A 219 31.60 -9.10 -6.84
CA ALA A 219 31.25 -7.91 -7.61
C ALA A 219 29.92 -8.09 -8.36
N ILE A 220 29.71 -9.25 -8.99
CA ILE A 220 28.46 -9.56 -9.70
C ILE A 220 27.25 -9.51 -8.78
N VAL A 221 27.34 -10.12 -7.59
CA VAL A 221 26.24 -10.11 -6.61
C VAL A 221 26.00 -8.71 -6.05
N ALA A 222 27.06 -7.93 -5.79
CA ALA A 222 26.93 -6.58 -5.28
C ALA A 222 26.21 -5.66 -6.27
N VAL A 223 26.67 -5.64 -7.51
CA VAL A 223 26.09 -4.80 -8.56
C VAL A 223 24.73 -5.33 -9.00
N GLY A 224 24.54 -6.65 -9.09
CA GLY A 224 23.24 -7.27 -9.39
C GLY A 224 22.15 -6.90 -8.38
N ARG A 225 22.49 -6.78 -7.09
CA ARG A 225 21.55 -6.28 -6.07
C ARG A 225 21.18 -4.81 -6.28
N ALA A 226 22.14 -3.96 -6.64
CA ALA A 226 21.87 -2.56 -6.95
C ALA A 226 20.98 -2.44 -8.20
N TYR A 227 21.28 -3.21 -9.24
CA TYR A 227 20.51 -3.26 -10.47
C TYR A 227 19.07 -3.74 -10.25
N MET A 228 18.84 -4.75 -9.42
CA MET A 228 17.48 -5.20 -9.08
C MET A 228 16.66 -4.14 -8.35
N LYS A 229 17.28 -3.30 -7.50
CA LYS A 229 16.57 -2.18 -6.86
C LYS A 229 16.10 -1.16 -7.90
N TRP A 230 16.98 -0.78 -8.84
CA TRP A 230 16.64 0.14 -9.92
C TRP A 230 15.56 -0.43 -10.84
N ASN A 231 15.65 -1.71 -11.21
CA ASN A 231 14.61 -2.34 -12.02
C ASN A 231 13.25 -2.38 -11.31
N ARG A 232 13.21 -2.63 -9.99
CA ARG A 232 11.95 -2.57 -9.23
C ARG A 232 11.31 -1.19 -9.28
N ILE A 233 12.11 -0.12 -9.19
CA ILE A 233 11.62 1.26 -9.28
C ILE A 233 11.06 1.53 -10.69
N TYR A 234 11.76 1.09 -11.74
CA TYR A 234 11.27 1.25 -13.12
C TYR A 234 9.97 0.49 -13.36
N PHE A 235 9.88 -0.78 -12.94
CA PHE A 235 8.67 -1.57 -13.10
C PHE A 235 7.51 -1.04 -12.25
N HIS A 236 7.80 -0.52 -11.06
CA HIS A 236 6.83 0.15 -10.22
C HIS A 236 6.32 1.42 -10.91
N TRP A 237 7.21 2.29 -11.40
CA TRP A 237 6.81 3.47 -12.17
C TRP A 237 5.96 3.12 -13.40
N VAL A 238 6.40 2.16 -14.23
CA VAL A 238 5.63 1.70 -15.41
C VAL A 238 4.27 1.13 -15.01
N ALA A 239 4.17 0.41 -13.89
CA ALA A 239 2.92 -0.17 -13.40
C ALA A 239 1.99 0.86 -12.73
N TYR A 240 2.54 1.94 -12.17
CA TYR A 240 1.78 3.01 -11.51
C TYR A 240 1.34 4.11 -12.48
N GLU A 241 2.14 4.44 -13.49
CA GLU A 241 1.72 5.35 -14.58
C GLU A 241 0.52 4.77 -15.36
N GLY A 242 0.39 3.43 -15.39
CA GLY A 242 -0.82 2.77 -15.91
C GLY A 242 -2.04 2.83 -14.99
N ARG A 243 -1.87 3.22 -13.71
CA ARG A 243 -2.89 3.19 -12.65
C ARG A 243 -3.27 4.58 -12.13
N SER A 244 -2.43 5.59 -12.30
CA SER A 244 -2.68 6.99 -11.91
C SER A 244 -3.79 7.68 -12.71
N GLU A 245 -4.33 7.07 -13.78
CA GLU A 245 -5.49 7.55 -14.52
C GLU A 245 -6.76 6.68 -14.38
N VAL A 246 -6.81 5.80 -13.36
CA VAL A 246 -8.02 5.04 -13.02
C VAL A 246 -8.52 5.41 -11.63
N ARG A 247 -8.88 6.68 -11.43
CA ARG A 247 -10.05 7.08 -10.64
C ARG A 247 -10.48 8.50 -10.93
#